data_AF-A0A437R6U6-F1
#
_entry.id   AF-A0A437R6U6-F1
#
_cell.length_a   1.000
_cell.length_b   1.000
_cell.length_c   1.000
_cell.angle_alpha   90.00
_cell.angle_beta   90.00
_cell.angle_gamma   90.00
#
_symmetry.space_group_name_H-M   'P 1'
#
loop_
_entity.id
_entity.type
_entity.pdbx_description
1 polymer ?
#
loop_
_entity_poly.entity_id
_entity_poly.type
_entity_poly.pdbx_seq_one_letter_code
_entity_poly.pdbx_strand_id
1 'polypeptide(L)'
;MATTIHPSAIVDEGAVLGENCRVWHFVHISAGARIGARCSFGQNVYVGNDVAIGDNVKVQNNVSVYDAVTLEDDVFCGPSMVFTNVYN
;
A
#
# COMPACT_ATOMS: atom_id res chain seq x y z
N MET A 1 -4.00 3.27 17.94
CA MET A 1 -2.77 2.45 18.06
C MET A 1 -1.78 2.89 16.99
N ALA A 2 -0.49 2.71 17.24
CA ALA A 2 0.55 3.12 16.29
C ALA A 2 0.56 2.23 15.03
N THR A 3 0.98 2.80 13.91
CA THR A 3 1.29 2.05 12.68
C THR A 3 2.48 1.14 12.94
N THR A 4 2.38 -0.12 12.51
CA THR A 4 3.41 -1.14 12.69
C THR A 4 4.03 -1.47 11.34
N ILE A 5 5.35 -1.31 11.24
CA ILE A 5 6.13 -1.59 10.03
C ILE A 5 7.10 -2.71 10.36
N HIS A 6 7.01 -3.82 9.62
CA HIS A 6 7.95 -4.92 9.78
C HIS A 6 9.39 -4.47 9.46
N PRO A 7 10.43 -4.89 10.20
CA PRO A 7 11.81 -4.44 9.96
C PRO A 7 12.37 -4.72 8.56
N SER A 8 11.77 -5.65 7.82
CA SER A 8 12.16 -5.95 6.42
C SER A 8 11.38 -5.16 5.37
N ALA A 9 10.39 -4.37 5.77
CA ALA A 9 9.69 -3.47 4.86
C ALA A 9 10.51 -2.19 4.67
N ILE A 10 10.41 -1.61 3.48
CA ILE A 10 11.02 -0.33 3.14
C ILE A 10 9.87 0.65 2.94
N VAL A 11 9.88 1.72 3.74
CA VAL A 11 8.97 2.86 3.57
C VAL A 11 9.87 4.06 3.35
N ASP A 12 9.86 4.58 2.13
CA ASP A 12 10.74 5.67 1.75
C ASP A 12 10.36 6.96 2.49
N GLU A 13 11.37 7.79 2.78
CA GLU A 13 11.16 9.10 3.41
C GLU A 13 10.22 9.96 2.54
N GLY A 14 9.13 10.45 3.14
CA GLY A 14 8.09 11.22 2.46
C GLY A 14 6.74 10.50 2.37
N ALA A 15 6.74 9.16 2.43
CA ALA A 15 5.48 8.40 2.36
C ALA A 15 4.56 8.75 3.53
N VAL A 16 3.28 8.96 3.25
CA VAL A 16 2.27 9.32 4.24
C VAL A 16 1.40 8.12 4.55
N LEU A 17 1.45 7.64 5.80
CA LEU A 17 0.60 6.55 6.29
C LEU A 17 -0.25 7.05 7.45
N GLY A 18 -1.56 6.84 7.36
CA GLY A 18 -2.48 7.06 8.47
C GLY A 18 -2.21 6.11 9.65
N GLU A 19 -2.89 6.37 10.76
CA GLU A 19 -2.74 5.58 11.98
C GLU A 19 -3.22 4.13 11.83
N ASN A 20 -2.71 3.24 12.69
CA ASN A 20 -3.11 1.83 12.76
C ASN A 20 -2.88 1.02 11.48
N CYS A 21 -1.95 1.44 10.61
CA CYS A 21 -1.58 0.65 9.45
C CYS A 21 -0.69 -0.54 9.83
N ARG A 22 -0.78 -1.62 9.05
CA ARG A 22 0.09 -2.80 9.18
C ARG A 22 0.84 -3.03 7.88
N VAL A 23 2.16 -2.89 7.92
CA VAL A 23 3.05 -3.13 6.79
C VAL A 23 3.85 -4.40 7.07
N TRP A 24 3.56 -5.46 6.32
CA TRP A 24 4.17 -6.78 6.51
C TRP A 24 5.52 -6.91 5.81
N HIS A 25 6.08 -8.12 5.80
CA HIS A 25 7.42 -8.42 5.30
C HIS A 25 7.64 -7.99 3.84
N PHE A 26 8.79 -7.36 3.58
CA PHE A 26 9.25 -7.04 2.22
C PHE A 26 8.27 -6.18 1.41
N VAL A 27 7.41 -5.41 2.09
CA VAL A 27 6.63 -4.36 1.42
C VAL A 27 7.57 -3.22 1.06
N HIS A 28 7.35 -2.60 -0.10
CA HIS A 28 7.99 -1.33 -0.46
C HIS A 28 6.93 -0.27 -0.77
N ILE A 29 6.91 0.79 0.04
CA ILE A 29 6.05 1.97 -0.14
C ILE A 29 6.94 3.14 -0.57
N SER A 30 6.71 3.66 -1.78
CA SER A 30 7.47 4.78 -2.33
C SER A 30 7.08 6.12 -1.69
N ALA A 31 8.00 7.09 -1.74
CA ALA A 31 7.92 8.37 -1.02
C ALA A 31 6.66 9.21 -1.34
N GLY A 32 6.08 9.09 -2.53
CA GLY A 32 4.87 9.84 -2.91
C GLY A 32 3.55 9.26 -2.41
N ALA A 33 3.55 8.02 -1.88
CA ALA A 33 2.32 7.31 -1.55
C ALA A 33 1.52 8.02 -0.44
N ARG A 34 0.20 8.14 -0.64
CA ARG A 34 -0.76 8.69 0.32
C ARG A 34 -1.73 7.61 0.77
N ILE A 35 -1.57 7.13 1.99
CA ILE A 35 -2.30 5.97 2.53
C ILE A 35 -3.10 6.40 3.76
N GLY A 36 -4.41 6.09 3.76
CA GLY A 36 -5.32 6.31 4.87
C GLY A 36 -5.04 5.45 6.11
N ALA A 37 -5.92 5.52 7.09
CA ALA A 37 -5.80 4.80 8.35
C ALA A 37 -6.29 3.34 8.26
N ARG A 38 -5.83 2.49 9.17
CA ARG A 38 -6.30 1.08 9.35
C ARG A 38 -6.03 0.17 8.14
N CYS A 39 -5.11 0.55 7.26
CA CYS A 39 -4.74 -0.27 6.09
C CYS A 39 -3.86 -1.47 6.46
N SER A 40 -3.87 -2.50 5.61
CA SER A 40 -2.99 -3.67 5.75
C SER A 40 -2.37 -4.03 4.41
N PHE A 41 -1.03 -4.13 4.37
CA PHE A 41 -0.26 -4.46 3.17
C PHE A 41 0.51 -5.75 3.38
N GLY A 42 0.04 -6.82 2.74
CA GLY A 42 0.60 -8.18 2.81
C GLY A 42 2.05 -8.28 2.32
N GLN A 43 2.63 -9.46 2.45
CA GLN A 43 4.02 -9.70 2.05
C GLN A 43 4.26 -9.33 0.58
N ASN A 44 5.39 -8.67 0.31
CA ASN A 44 5.84 -8.33 -1.05
C ASN A 44 4.83 -7.45 -1.83
N VAL A 45 4.06 -6.61 -1.12
CA VAL A 45 3.27 -5.56 -1.74
C VAL A 45 4.18 -4.40 -2.17
N TYR A 46 3.89 -3.84 -3.34
CA TYR A 46 4.52 -2.61 -3.82
C TYR A 46 3.49 -1.49 -3.92
N VAL A 47 3.84 -0.28 -3.50
CA VAL A 47 3.01 0.93 -3.63
C VAL A 47 3.84 2.04 -4.28
N GLY A 48 3.37 2.52 -5.44
CA GLY A 48 4.02 3.56 -6.24
C GLY A 48 3.99 4.97 -5.62
N ASN A 49 4.60 5.93 -6.32
CA ASN A 49 4.68 7.32 -5.89
C ASN A 49 3.37 8.07 -6.12
N ASP A 50 2.71 7.84 -7.26
CA ASP A 50 1.41 8.49 -7.56
C ASP A 50 0.26 7.56 -7.21
N VAL A 51 0.10 7.29 -5.92
CA VAL A 51 -0.93 6.39 -5.39
C VAL A 51 -1.71 7.06 -4.27
N ALA A 52 -3.03 6.90 -4.30
CA ALA A 52 -3.94 7.28 -3.23
C ALA A 52 -4.72 6.05 -2.74
N ILE A 53 -4.62 5.75 -1.45
CA ILE A 53 -5.33 4.64 -0.80
C ILE A 53 -6.14 5.21 0.36
N GLY A 54 -7.44 4.93 0.38
CA GLY A 54 -8.37 5.33 1.43
C GLY A 54 -8.16 4.61 2.75
N ASP A 55 -9.18 4.69 3.61
CA ASP A 55 -9.21 4.08 4.93
C ASP A 55 -9.63 2.60 4.87
N ASN A 56 -9.12 1.80 5.82
CA ASN A 56 -9.48 0.38 6.01
C ASN A 56 -9.26 -0.52 4.77
N VAL A 57 -8.38 -0.11 3.86
CA VAL A 57 -8.04 -0.90 2.66
C VAL A 57 -7.17 -2.10 3.03
N LYS A 58 -7.46 -3.25 2.42
CA LYS A 58 -6.72 -4.50 2.64
C LYS A 58 -6.10 -4.97 1.34
N VAL A 59 -4.79 -4.87 1.26
CA VAL A 59 -3.98 -5.33 0.13
C VAL A 59 -3.29 -6.62 0.52
N GLN A 60 -3.71 -7.75 -0.07
CA GLN A 60 -3.11 -9.05 0.19
C GLN A 60 -1.74 -9.21 -0.50
N ASN A 61 -1.07 -10.33 -0.22
CA ASN A 61 0.31 -10.59 -0.68
C ASN A 61 0.47 -10.46 -2.20
N ASN A 62 1.66 -10.02 -2.62
CA ASN A 62 2.10 -9.93 -4.02
C ASN A 62 1.25 -9.02 -4.92
N VAL A 63 0.56 -8.02 -4.36
CA VAL A 63 -0.15 -7.01 -5.15
C VAL A 63 0.77 -5.81 -5.36
N SER A 64 0.86 -5.34 -6.60
CA SER A 64 1.54 -4.10 -6.95
C SER A 64 0.51 -3.02 -7.27
N VAL A 65 0.44 -2.00 -6.43
CA VAL A 65 -0.38 -0.80 -6.63
C VAL A 65 0.51 0.22 -7.35
N TYR A 66 0.49 0.17 -8.69
CA TYR A 66 1.32 1.02 -9.53
C TYR A 66 0.85 2.49 -9.53
N ASP A 67 1.71 3.38 -10.04
CA ASP A 67 1.37 4.79 -10.23
C ASP A 67 0.05 4.96 -11.00
N ALA A 68 -0.67 6.02 -10.66
CA ALA A 68 -2.02 6.38 -11.11
C ALA A 68 -3.17 5.48 -10.61
N VAL A 69 -2.90 4.51 -9.71
CA VAL A 69 -3.95 3.72 -9.07
C VAL A 69 -4.52 4.47 -7.85
N THR A 70 -5.85 4.53 -7.78
CA THR A 70 -6.59 5.02 -6.61
C THR A 70 -7.46 3.90 -6.04
N LEU A 71 -7.35 3.64 -4.74
CA LEU A 71 -8.21 2.73 -4.00
C LEU A 71 -9.02 3.53 -2.98
N GLU A 72 -10.35 3.46 -3.06
CA GLU A 72 -11.23 4.12 -2.09
C GLU A 72 -11.33 3.32 -0.78
N ASP A 73 -12.08 3.86 0.18
CA ASP A 73 -12.30 3.26 1.49
C ASP A 73 -12.86 1.83 1.37
N ASP A 74 -12.48 0.97 2.32
CA ASP A 74 -12.96 -0.40 2.47
C ASP A 74 -12.65 -1.37 1.30
N VAL A 75 -11.85 -0.94 0.31
CA VAL A 75 -11.42 -1.80 -0.81
C VAL A 75 -10.64 -3.02 -0.32
N PHE A 76 -10.90 -4.17 -0.95
CA PHE A 76 -10.16 -5.41 -0.74
C PHE A 76 -9.47 -5.87 -2.03
N CYS A 77 -8.14 -5.85 -2.04
CA CYS A 77 -7.34 -6.44 -3.11
C CYS A 77 -6.93 -7.86 -2.70
N GLY A 78 -7.53 -8.85 -3.36
CA GLY A 78 -7.25 -10.27 -3.09
C GLY A 78 -5.81 -10.70 -3.41
N PRO A 79 -5.39 -11.90 -2.97
CA PRO A 79 -4.01 -12.35 -3.15
C PRO A 79 -3.59 -12.36 -4.61
N SER A 80 -2.45 -11.73 -4.90
CA SER A 80 -1.83 -11.69 -6.23
C SER A 80 -2.68 -11.11 -7.36
N MET A 81 -3.70 -10.28 -7.06
CA MET A 81 -4.37 -9.51 -8.11
C MET A 81 -3.42 -8.44 -8.69
N VAL A 82 -3.65 -8.04 -9.95
CA VAL A 82 -2.71 -7.22 -10.72
C VAL A 82 -3.39 -5.95 -11.21
N PHE A 83 -2.81 -4.79 -10.90
CA PHE A 83 -3.12 -3.51 -11.53
C PHE A 83 -2.20 -3.26 -12.73
N THR A 84 -2.58 -2.35 -13.62
CA THR A 84 -1.75 -1.85 -14.73
C THR A 84 -2.03 -0.36 -14.93
N ASN A 85 -1.12 0.36 -15.61
CA ASN A 85 -1.23 1.83 -15.76
C ASN A 85 -0.78 2.38 -17.12
N VAL A 86 -0.49 1.52 -18.10
CA VAL A 86 -0.10 1.94 -19.45
C VAL A 86 -1.18 1.55 -20.44
N TYR A 87 -1.60 2.52 -21.27
CA TYR A 87 -2.38 2.27 -22.48
C TYR A 87 -1.40 2.06 -23.64
N ASN A 88 -1.58 0.98 -24.39
CA ASN A 88 -0.82 0.67 -25.60
C ASN A 88 -1.69 0.86 -26.83
#